data_AF-A0A4P9XA82-F1
#
_entry.id   AF-A0A4P9XA82-F1
#
_cell.length_a   1.000
_cell.length_b   1.000
_cell.length_c   1.000
_cell.angle_alpha   90.00
_cell.angle_beta   90.00
_cell.angle_gamma   90.00
#
_symmetry.space_group_name_H-M   'P 1'
#
loop_
_entity.id
_entity.type
_entity.pdbx_description
1 polymer ?
#
loop_
_entity_poly.entity_id
_entity_poly.type
_entity_poly.pdbx_seq_one_letter_code
_entity_poly.pdbx_strand_id
1 'polypeptide(L)' 'MAAAGVLYPAPWQPDHTAVHCTECATPFTLLVRKHHCRWCGYIFCAKCTAQRLPIP' A
#
# COMPACT_ATOMS: atom_id res chain seq x y z
N MET A 1 15.18 9.84 -16.03
CA MET A 1 14.44 9.44 -14.82
C MET A 1 13.02 9.06 -15.24
N ALA A 2 12.85 7.89 -15.85
CA ALA A 2 11.55 7.46 -16.34
C ALA A 2 10.66 7.11 -15.14
N ALA A 3 9.55 7.82 -14.98
CA ALA A 3 8.45 7.37 -14.15
C ALA A 3 7.96 6.05 -14.74
N ALA A 4 8.22 4.95 -14.04
CA ALA A 4 7.75 3.64 -14.44
C ALA A 4 6.22 3.69 -14.51
N GLY A 5 5.68 3.58 -15.72
CA GLY A 5 4.26 3.51 -15.96
C GLY A 5 3.68 2.33 -15.18
N VAL A 6 2.71 2.62 -14.31
CA VAL A 6 1.90 1.60 -13.64
C VAL A 6 1.01 0.98 -14.71
N LEU A 7 1.45 -0.12 -15.30
CA LEU A 7 0.63 -0.93 -16.18
C LEU A 7 -0.39 -1.70 -15.32
N TYR A 8 -1.68 -1.54 -15.62
CA TYR A 8 -2.75 -2.24 -14.91
C TYR A 8 -2.84 -3.73 -15.33
N PRO A 9 -3.25 -4.63 -14.41
CA PRO A 9 -3.56 -4.32 -13.02
C PRO A 9 -2.28 -4.11 -12.21
N ALA A 10 -2.24 -3.03 -11.43
CA ALA A 10 -1.15 -2.80 -10.48
C ALA A 10 -1.00 -4.06 -9.62
N PRO A 11 0.15 -4.76 -9.66
CA PRO A 11 0.28 -6.05 -9.00
C PRO A 11 0.08 -5.87 -7.51
N TRP A 12 -0.73 -6.75 -6.90
CA TRP A 12 -0.90 -6.80 -5.46
C TRP A 12 0.48 -6.89 -4.80
N GLN A 13 0.86 -5.83 -4.08
CA GLN A 13 2.22 -5.70 -3.60
C GLN A 13 2.52 -6.80 -2.57
N PRO A 14 3.60 -7.60 -2.73
CA PRO A 14 3.96 -8.61 -1.74
C PRO A 14 4.43 -7.96 -0.43
N ASP A 15 3.95 -8.45 0.72
CA ASP A 15 4.21 -7.87 2.04
C ASP A 15 5.68 -7.66 2.34
N HIS A 16 6.53 -8.62 1.98
CA HIS A 16 7.98 -8.56 2.26
C HIS A 16 8.68 -7.41 1.53
N THR A 17 8.09 -6.87 0.47
CA THR A 17 8.64 -5.71 -0.26
C THR A 17 8.28 -4.37 0.38
N ALA A 18 7.24 -4.33 1.24
CA ALA A 18 6.82 -3.13 1.93
C ALA A 18 7.48 -3.03 3.31
N VAL A 19 8.50 -2.19 3.41
CA VAL A 19 9.17 -1.86 4.68
C VAL A 19 8.57 -0.62 5.36
N HIS A 20 7.98 0.28 4.58
CA HIS A 20 7.34 1.52 5.05
C HIS A 20 5.97 1.70 4.39
N CYS A 21 5.08 2.42 5.06
CA CYS A 21 3.81 2.86 4.48
C CYS A 21 4.06 3.64 3.18
N THR A 22 3.37 3.28 2.10
CA THR A 22 3.50 3.95 0.79
C THR A 22 3.17 5.44 0.85
N GLU A 23 2.27 5.87 1.74
CA GLU A 23 1.86 7.28 1.87
C GLU A 23 2.72 8.06 2.86
N CYS A 24 2.79 7.59 4.12
CA CYS A 24 3.37 8.37 5.22
C CYS A 24 4.78 7.93 5.64
N ALA A 25 5.37 6.98 4.91
CA ALA A 25 6.70 6.41 5.17
C ALA A 25 6.92 5.83 6.59
N THR A 26 5.86 5.62 7.38
CA THR A 26 5.99 4.99 8.71
C THR A 26 6.49 3.54 8.56
N PRO A 27 7.54 3.13 9.29
CA PRO A 27 8.07 1.78 9.20
C PRO A 27 7.06 0.77 9.72
N PHE A 28 6.95 -0.35 9.02
CA PHE A 28 6.17 -1.48 9.50
C PHE A 28 6.94 -2.24 10.58
N THR A 29 6.24 -2.60 11.64
CA THR A 29 6.79 -3.31 12.80
C THR A 29 5.78 -4.36 13.26
N LEU A 30 6.08 -5.12 14.32
CA LEU A 30 5.11 -6.04 14.90
C LEU A 30 3.83 -5.34 15.38
N LEU A 31 3.91 -4.04 15.71
CA LEU A 31 2.77 -3.22 16.16
C LEU A 31 2.14 -2.43 15.01
N VAL A 32 2.94 -1.94 14.06
CA VAL A 32 2.46 -1.23 12.87
C VAL A 32 2.21 -2.24 11.76
N ARG A 33 0.97 -2.72 11.66
CA ARG A 33 0.57 -3.72 10.66
C ARG A 33 0.44 -3.15 9.26
N LYS A 34 0.63 -4.02 8.26
CA LYS A 34 0.49 -3.75 6.84
C LYS A 34 -0.97 -3.85 6.42
N HIS A 35 -1.44 -2.91 5.59
CA HIS A 35 -2.79 -2.87 5.07
C HIS A 35 -2.77 -2.62 3.56
N HIS A 36 -3.27 -3.55 2.75
CA HIS A 36 -3.36 -3.33 1.32
C HIS A 36 -4.55 -2.44 0.96
N CYS A 37 -4.31 -1.46 0.09
CA CYS A 37 -5.38 -0.79 -0.62
C CYS A 37 -5.89 -1.72 -1.71
N ARG A 38 -7.16 -2.10 -1.65
CA ARG A 38 -7.76 -3.02 -2.62
C ARG A 38 -8.02 -2.39 -4.00
N TRP A 39 -7.93 -1.06 -4.12
CA TRP A 39 -8.06 -0.34 -5.40
C TRP A 39 -6.74 -0.29 -6.18
N CYS A 40 -5.61 -0.03 -5.51
CA CYS A 40 -4.31 0.13 -6.17
C CYS A 40 -3.27 -0.96 -5.86
N GLY A 41 -3.53 -1.86 -4.91
CA GLY A 41 -2.66 -2.99 -4.57
C GLY A 41 -1.47 -2.69 -3.65
N TYR A 42 -1.17 -1.42 -3.36
CA TYR A 42 -0.06 -1.01 -2.49
C TYR A 42 -0.36 -1.17 -0.99
N ILE A 43 0.70 -1.10 -0.16
CA ILE A 43 0.64 -1.36 1.28
C ILE A 43 0.79 -0.07 2.11
N PHE A 44 -0.13 0.11 3.05
CA PHE A 44 -0.27 1.30 3.89
C PHE A 44 -0.37 0.92 5.37
N CYS A 45 -0.26 1.91 6.27
CA CYS A 45 -0.56 1.75 7.68
C CYS A 45 -2.07 1.92 7.97
N ALA A 46 -2.50 1.59 9.19
CA ALA A 46 -3.90 1.71 9.61
C ALA A 46 -4.43 3.15 9.49
N LYS A 47 -3.59 4.16 9.76
CA LYS A 47 -3.98 5.58 9.67
C LYS A 47 -4.29 5.99 8.22
N CYS A 48 -3.47 5.54 7.28
CA CYS A 48 -3.63 5.84 5.85
C CYS A 48 -4.72 5.00 5.17
N THR A 49 -5.33 4.04 5.87
CA THR A 49 -6.44 3.18 5.38
C THR A 49 -7.70 3.29 6.24
N ALA A 50 -7.81 4.36 7.03
CA ALA A 50 -8.94 4.59 7.92
C ALA A 50 -10.27 4.77 7.15
N GLN A 51 -10.20 5.27 5.91
CA GLN A 51 -11.35 5.42 5.02
C GLN A 51 -11.47 4.21 4.10
N ARG A 52 -12.67 3.62 4.04
CA ARG A 52 -12.97 2.50 3.15
C ARG A 52 -14.03 2.94 2.15
N LEU A 53 -13.73 2.78 0.87
CA LEU A 53 -14.66 3.03 -0.22
C LEU A 53 -15.14 1.67 -0.78
N PRO A 54 -16.41 1.55 -1.21
CA PRO A 54 -16.86 0.40 -1.96
C PRO A 54 -16.05 0.33 -3.26
N ILE A 55 -15.55 -0.86 -3.55
CA ILE A 55 -14.81 -1.13 -4.77
C ILE A 55 -15.84 -1.58 -5.80
N PRO A 56 -15.87 -1.00 -7.01
CA PRO A 56 -16.76 -1.43 -8.10
C PRO A 56 -16.59 -2.91 -8.46
#